data_AF-A0A5D2CTR2-F1
#
_entry.id   AF-A0A5D2CTR2-F1
#
_cell.length_a   1.000
_cell.length_b   1.000
_cell.length_c   1.000
_cell.angle_alpha   90.00
_cell.angle_beta   90.00
_cell.angle_gamma   90.00
#
_symmetry.space_group_name_H-M   'P 1'
#
loop_
_entity.id
_entity.type
_entity.pdbx_description
1 polymer ?
#
loop_
_entity_poly.entity_id
_entity_poly.type
_entity_poly.pdbx_seq_one_letter_code
_entity_poly.pdbx_strand_id
1 'polypeptide(L)'
;MVGSGSVDRSKEAVGMMALHEALRTVCLNSNWTYSVFWTIRPRPRVRGGNGCKVGDDNGSLMLMWEDGFCKGRVTTECLEEIEGEDPVRKAFSKMSIQLYNYGEGWVLGRCFHYNKHIYIYSIQSLIDLSLNK
;
A
#
# COMPACT_ATOMS: atom_id res chain seq x y z
N MET A 1 -31.78 2.12 22.31
CA MET A 1 -30.36 2.23 21.90
C MET A 1 -30.31 2.96 20.57
N VAL A 2 -30.00 4.26 20.60
CA VAL A 2 -29.93 5.12 19.42
C VAL A 2 -28.46 5.49 19.19
N GLY A 3 -27.99 5.26 17.95
CA GLY A 3 -26.99 6.10 17.28
C GLY A 3 -25.55 6.12 17.80
N SER A 4 -24.76 5.06 17.57
CA SER A 4 -23.28 5.16 17.54
C SER A 4 -22.71 5.01 16.12
N GLY A 5 -23.43 4.34 15.22
CA GLY A 5 -22.92 4.01 13.89
C GLY A 5 -22.82 5.17 12.89
N SER A 6 -23.36 6.36 13.17
CA SER A 6 -23.21 7.53 12.29
C SER A 6 -21.91 8.29 12.58
N VAL A 7 -21.60 8.52 13.86
CA VAL A 7 -20.41 9.26 14.31
C VAL A 7 -19.13 8.51 13.96
N ASP A 8 -19.13 7.18 14.11
CA ASP A 8 -17.97 6.35 13.77
C ASP A 8 -17.70 6.34 12.26
N ARG A 9 -18.74 6.19 11.43
CA ARG A 9 -18.63 6.29 9.97
C ARG A 9 -18.16 7.68 9.51
N SER A 10 -18.60 8.74 10.17
CA SER A 10 -18.13 10.10 9.87
C SER A 10 -16.64 10.26 10.18
N LYS A 11 -16.16 9.73 11.31
CA LYS A 11 -14.73 9.76 11.66
C LYS A 11 -13.89 8.95 10.69
N GLU A 12 -14.36 7.77 10.29
CA GLU A 12 -13.72 6.93 9.28
C GLU A 12 -13.61 7.65 7.95
N ALA A 13 -14.69 8.31 7.49
CA ALA A 13 -14.68 9.10 6.26
C ALA A 13 -13.68 10.27 6.33
N VAL A 14 -13.64 10.99 7.44
CA VAL A 14 -12.67 12.07 7.66
C VAL A 14 -11.24 11.53 7.66
N GLY A 15 -11.00 10.39 8.30
CA GLY A 15 -9.70 9.73 8.32
C GLY A 15 -9.23 9.31 6.92
N MET A 16 -10.12 8.72 6.11
CA MET A 16 -9.82 8.37 4.72
C MET A 16 -9.47 9.59 3.87
N MET A 17 -10.23 10.69 4.01
CA MET A 17 -9.93 11.94 3.29
C MET A 17 -8.60 12.57 3.73
N ALA A 18 -8.30 12.54 5.03
CA ALA A 18 -7.04 13.06 5.55
C ALA A 18 -5.82 12.24 5.07
N LEU A 19 -5.96 10.91 5.01
CA LEU A 19 -4.92 10.03 4.47
C LEU A 19 -4.65 10.35 2.99
N HIS A 20 -5.71 10.46 2.19
CA HIS A 20 -5.59 10.79 0.78
C HIS A 20 -4.86 12.12 0.58
N GLU A 21 -5.25 13.15 1.34
CA GLU A 21 -4.65 14.48 1.24
C GLU A 21 -3.18 14.49 1.70
N ALA A 22 -2.83 13.72 2.72
CA ALA A 22 -1.44 13.57 3.16
C ALA A 22 -0.58 12.92 2.05
N LEU A 23 -1.06 11.83 1.45
CA LEU A 23 -0.39 11.14 0.35
C LEU A 23 -0.20 12.04 -0.87
N ARG A 24 -1.24 12.81 -1.22
CA ARG A 24 -1.20 13.83 -2.27
C ARG A 24 -0.15 14.90 -1.98
N THR A 25 -0.15 15.44 -0.76
CA THR A 25 0.76 16.49 -0.32
C THR A 25 2.23 16.05 -0.44
N VAL A 26 2.55 14.81 -0.06
CA VAL A 26 3.91 14.26 -0.23
C VAL A 26 4.36 14.30 -1.68
N CYS A 27 3.51 13.89 -2.63
CA CYS A 27 3.84 13.91 -4.06
C CYS A 27 3.87 15.32 -4.67
N LEU A 28 3.04 16.24 -4.20
CA LEU A 28 3.02 17.62 -4.72
C LEU A 28 4.21 18.44 -4.23
N ASN A 29 4.70 18.17 -3.01
CA ASN A 29 5.85 18.85 -2.42
C ASN A 29 7.19 18.16 -2.74
N SER A 30 7.20 17.17 -3.63
CA SER A 30 8.40 16.42 -4.01
C SER A 30 8.40 16.06 -5.50
N ASN A 31 9.46 15.40 -5.94
CA ASN A 31 9.57 14.86 -7.29
C ASN A 31 9.04 13.43 -7.42
N TRP A 32 8.35 12.90 -6.39
CA TRP A 32 7.79 11.56 -6.42
C TRP A 32 6.53 11.49 -7.30
N THR A 33 6.48 10.49 -8.19
CA THR A 33 5.35 10.30 -9.12
C THR A 33 4.10 9.76 -8.44
N TYR A 34 4.28 8.93 -7.41
CA TYR A 34 3.18 8.35 -6.65
C TYR A 34 3.59 8.11 -5.19
N SER A 35 2.59 7.98 -4.32
CA SER A 35 2.71 7.61 -2.91
C SER A 35 1.63 6.58 -2.59
N VAL A 36 1.92 5.64 -1.69
CA VAL A 36 1.01 4.55 -1.32
C VAL A 36 1.14 4.32 0.18
N PHE A 37 0.02 4.04 0.83
CA PHE A 37 -0.05 3.63 2.21
C PHE A 37 -0.56 2.18 2.32
N TRP A 38 0.19 1.36 3.04
CA TRP A 38 -0.18 -0.01 3.38
C TRP A 38 -0.31 -0.15 4.89
N THR A 39 -1.31 -0.90 5.32
CA THR A 39 -1.58 -1.19 6.73
C THR A 39 -1.35 -2.66 7.02
N ILE A 40 -0.76 -2.93 8.18
CA ILE A 40 -0.58 -4.30 8.68
C ILE A 40 -1.91 -4.77 9.28
N ARG A 41 -2.45 -5.87 8.78
CA ARG A 41 -3.69 -6.48 9.28
C ARG A 41 -3.48 -7.97 9.59
N PRO A 42 -4.21 -8.55 10.56
CA PRO A 42 -4.25 -10.00 10.74
C PRO A 42 -4.89 -10.69 9.54
N ARG A 43 -4.32 -11.81 9.08
CA ARG A 43 -4.96 -12.65 8.05
C ARG A 43 -6.14 -13.39 8.67
N PRO A 44 -7.34 -13.35 8.06
CA PRO A 44 -8.46 -14.17 8.50
C PRO A 44 -8.10 -15.66 8.39
N ARG A 45 -8.03 -16.37 9.51
CA ARG A 45 -7.85 -17.84 9.52
C ARG A 45 -9.20 -18.48 9.15
N VAL A 46 -9.21 -19.36 8.15
CA VAL A 46 -10.40 -20.19 7.87
C VAL A 46 -10.57 -21.16 9.04
N ARG A 47 -11.65 -21.03 9.82
CA ARG A 47 -12.06 -22.06 10.80
C ARG A 47 -12.53 -23.29 10.00
N GLY A 48 -11.64 -24.24 9.76
CA GLY A 48 -12.02 -25.52 9.16
C GLY A 48 -10.83 -26.44 8.92
N GLY A 49 -10.68 -27.46 9.76
CA GLY A 49 -9.75 -28.56 9.55
C GLY A 49 -9.09 -29.03 10.85
N ASN A 50 -9.42 -30.24 11.28
CA ASN A 50 -8.86 -30.92 12.46
C ASN A 50 -7.33 -30.79 12.58
N GLY A 51 -6.86 -30.43 13.78
CA GLY A 51 -5.61 -30.97 14.32
C GLY A 51 -4.28 -30.42 13.81
N CYS A 52 -4.23 -29.21 13.25
CA CYS A 52 -2.94 -28.54 13.04
C CYS A 52 -2.49 -27.86 14.35
N LYS A 53 -1.31 -28.27 14.82
CA LYS A 53 -0.65 -27.87 16.06
C LYS A 53 -0.78 -26.36 16.33
N VAL A 54 -1.37 -26.02 17.48
CA VAL A 54 -1.20 -24.71 18.14
C VAL A 54 0.29 -24.57 18.42
N GLY A 55 0.96 -23.61 17.80
CA GLY A 55 2.43 -23.60 17.78
C GLY A 55 3.12 -22.62 16.84
N ASP A 56 2.40 -21.78 16.10
CA ASP A 56 2.93 -20.58 15.42
C ASP A 56 1.96 -19.40 15.58
N ASP A 57 1.66 -19.11 16.84
CA ASP A 57 0.54 -18.24 17.24
C ASP A 57 0.73 -16.75 16.90
N ASN A 58 1.80 -16.39 16.18
CA ASN A 58 1.91 -15.09 15.51
C ASN A 58 1.10 -15.13 14.21
N GLY A 59 -0.23 -15.09 14.33
CA GLY A 59 -1.16 -15.14 13.19
C GLY A 59 -0.64 -14.35 12.00
N SER A 60 -0.48 -15.03 10.86
CA SER A 60 0.08 -14.48 9.61
C SER A 60 -0.43 -13.05 9.39
N LEU A 61 0.45 -12.06 9.58
CA LEU A 61 0.15 -10.68 9.31
C LEU A 61 0.30 -10.43 7.80
N MET A 62 -0.45 -9.46 7.29
CA MET A 62 -0.44 -9.12 5.86
C MET A 62 -0.47 -7.61 5.69
N LEU A 63 0.23 -7.14 4.66
CA LEU A 63 0.18 -5.77 4.20
C LEU A 63 -1.02 -5.64 3.28
N MET A 64 -1.95 -4.78 3.67
CA MET A 64 -3.17 -4.45 2.94
C MET A 64 -3.05 -3.03 2.42
N TRP A 65 -3.29 -2.84 1.13
CA TRP A 65 -3.40 -1.51 0.55
C TRP A 65 -4.58 -0.76 1.18
N GLU A 66 -4.36 0.47 1.63
CA GLU A 66 -5.40 1.31 2.22
C GLU A 66 -5.73 2.51 1.34
N ASP A 67 -4.71 3.24 0.85
CA ASP A 67 -4.88 4.30 -0.13
C ASP A 67 -3.57 4.57 -0.90
N GLY A 68 -3.68 5.30 -2.01
CA GLY A 68 -2.54 5.75 -2.80
C GLY A 68 -2.88 6.93 -3.70
N PHE A 69 -1.88 7.77 -3.95
CA PHE A 69 -1.98 8.89 -4.86
C PHE A 69 -0.97 8.73 -6.00
N CYS A 70 -1.43 8.86 -7.25
CA CYS A 70 -0.57 8.88 -8.42
C CYS A 70 -0.74 10.23 -9.15
N LYS A 71 0.34 11.01 -9.23
CA LYS A 71 0.37 12.24 -10.00
C LYS A 71 0.07 11.88 -11.46
N GLY A 72 -1.05 12.35 -11.99
CA GLY A 72 -1.29 12.29 -13.42
C GLY A 72 -0.36 13.26 -14.12
N ARG A 73 0.20 12.89 -15.28
CA ARG A 73 0.63 13.91 -16.23
C ARG A 73 -0.65 14.60 -16.69
N VAL A 74 -0.94 15.77 -16.12
CA VAL A 74 -1.81 16.73 -16.77
C VAL A 74 -1.00 17.19 -17.98
N THR A 75 -1.20 16.55 -19.13
CA THR A 75 -0.92 17.23 -20.39
C THR A 75 -1.84 18.43 -20.41
N THR A 76 -1.21 19.59 -20.36
CA THR A 76 -1.82 20.88 -20.57
C THR A 76 -2.73 20.82 -21.78
N GLU A 77 -3.94 21.37 -21.62
CA GLU A 77 -4.91 21.68 -22.67
C GLU A 77 -5.69 20.52 -23.32
N CYS A 78 -6.92 20.90 -23.64
CA CYS A 78 -7.97 20.21 -24.36
C CYS A 78 -7.50 19.30 -25.51
N LEU A 79 -8.30 18.27 -25.77
CA LEU A 79 -8.17 17.28 -26.85
C LEU A 79 -7.05 16.26 -26.63
N GLU A 80 -7.41 15.12 -26.03
CA GLU A 80 -7.48 13.87 -26.79
C GLU A 80 -7.86 12.73 -25.83
N GLU A 81 -9.13 12.34 -25.88
CA GLU A 81 -9.53 10.96 -25.65
C GLU A 81 -8.84 10.09 -26.71
N ILE A 82 -7.56 9.75 -26.52
CA ILE A 82 -6.90 8.69 -27.27
C ILE A 82 -6.40 7.70 -26.24
N GLU A 83 -7.21 6.67 -25.98
CA GLU A 83 -6.84 5.25 -25.92
C GLU A 83 -5.39 4.90 -25.53
N GLY A 84 -4.87 5.54 -24.47
CA GLY A 84 -3.48 5.46 -24.06
C GLY A 84 -3.39 5.57 -22.54
N GLU A 85 -3.79 4.49 -21.86
CA GLU A 85 -3.67 4.41 -20.41
C GLU A 85 -2.20 4.58 -19.98
N ASP A 86 -1.92 5.58 -19.14
CA ASP A 86 -0.57 5.88 -18.65
C ASP A 86 0.05 4.62 -18.02
N PRO A 87 1.17 4.09 -18.55
CA PRO A 87 1.78 2.86 -18.06
C PRO A 87 2.19 2.96 -16.59
N VAL A 88 2.49 4.17 -16.10
CA VAL A 88 2.81 4.41 -14.69
C VAL A 88 1.57 4.23 -13.83
N ARG A 89 0.42 4.78 -14.24
CA ARG A 89 -0.85 4.60 -13.53
C ARG A 89 -1.29 3.13 -13.53
N LYS A 90 -1.09 2.43 -14.64
CA LYS A 90 -1.39 1.00 -14.74
C LYS A 90 -0.52 0.16 -13.82
N ALA A 91 0.80 0.43 -13.81
CA ALA A 91 1.74 -0.25 -12.91
C ALA A 91 1.43 0.07 -11.45
N PHE A 92 1.15 1.34 -11.13
CA PHE A 92 0.73 1.78 -9.81
C PHE A 92 -0.50 1.01 -9.34
N SER A 93 -1.60 1.00 -10.10
CA SER A 93 -2.83 0.29 -9.72
C SER A 93 -2.59 -1.20 -9.52
N LYS A 94 -1.80 -1.84 -10.40
CA LYS A 94 -1.52 -3.27 -10.32
C LYS A 94 -0.62 -3.66 -9.15
N MET A 95 0.41 -2.86 -8.85
CA MET A 95 1.41 -3.19 -7.83
C MET A 95 1.00 -2.72 -6.43
N SER A 96 0.32 -1.57 -6.31
CA SER A 96 -0.04 -1.00 -5.00
C SER A 96 -1.09 -1.83 -4.27
N ILE A 97 -2.09 -2.36 -5.00
CA ILE A 97 -3.23 -3.10 -4.46
C ILE A 97 -2.87 -4.59 -4.20
N GLN A 98 -1.68 -5.02 -4.59
CA GLN A 98 -1.24 -6.40 -4.38
C GLN A 98 -1.09 -6.72 -2.88
N LEU A 99 -1.54 -7.92 -2.49
CA LEU A 99 -1.44 -8.43 -1.13
C LEU A 99 -0.02 -8.94 -0.85
N TYR A 100 0.60 -8.49 0.23
CA TYR A 100 1.92 -9.00 0.65
C TYR A 100 1.85 -9.61 2.05
N ASN A 101 2.63 -10.66 2.27
CA ASN A 101 2.80 -11.24 3.60
C ASN A 101 3.75 -10.37 4.43
N TYR A 102 3.39 -10.13 5.68
CA TYR A 102 4.25 -9.40 6.61
C TYR A 102 5.52 -10.21 6.90
N GLY A 103 6.68 -9.56 6.89
CA GLY A 103 7.97 -10.23 7.05
C GLY A 103 8.45 -11.00 5.81
N GLU A 104 7.61 -11.15 4.78
CA GLU A 104 7.98 -11.83 3.53
C GLU A 104 8.09 -10.86 2.35
N GLY A 105 8.89 -11.24 1.35
CA GLY A 105 9.18 -10.40 0.20
C GLY A 105 10.37 -9.48 0.43
N TRP A 106 10.98 -9.06 -0.68
CA TRP A 106 12.33 -8.49 -0.67
C TRP A 106 12.39 -7.08 -0.10
N VAL A 107 11.36 -6.27 -0.35
CA VAL A 107 11.33 -4.85 0.00
C VAL A 107 10.24 -4.61 1.04
N LEU A 108 8.96 -4.72 0.67
CA LEU A 108 7.84 -4.34 1.55
C LEU A 108 7.80 -5.12 2.88
N GLY A 109 7.64 -6.44 2.89
CA GLY A 109 7.46 -7.17 4.15
C GLY A 109 8.66 -7.09 5.11
N ARG A 110 9.89 -7.03 4.60
CA ARG A 110 11.11 -6.82 5.42
C ARG A 110 11.23 -5.38 5.93
N CYS A 111 10.92 -4.36 5.14
CA CYS A 111 10.91 -2.96 5.59
C CYS A 111 10.08 -2.79 6.87
N PHE A 112 8.84 -3.30 6.84
CA PHE A 112 7.91 -3.20 7.95
C PHE A 112 8.37 -4.03 9.15
N HIS A 113 8.90 -5.24 8.93
CA HIS A 113 9.39 -6.09 10.03
C HIS A 113 10.53 -5.43 10.82
N TYR A 114 11.46 -4.77 10.14
CA TYR A 114 12.63 -4.16 10.78
C TYR A 114 12.43 -2.69 11.20
N ASN A 115 11.24 -2.10 10.99
CA ASN A 115 10.99 -0.67 11.20
C ASN A 115 12.05 0.23 10.53
N LYS A 116 12.35 -0.03 9.26
CA LYS A 116 13.41 0.68 8.51
C LYS A 116 12.85 1.54 7.39
N HIS A 117 13.56 2.61 7.07
CA HIS A 117 13.42 3.33 5.81
C HIS A 117 14.39 2.72 4.79
N ILE A 118 13.87 2.25 3.66
CA ILE A 118 14.68 1.74 2.55
C ILE A 118 14.50 2.68 1.36
N TYR A 119 15.63 3.15 0.82
CA TYR A 119 15.68 3.99 -0.38
C TYR A 119 16.28 3.18 -1.53
N ILE A 120 15.51 3.05 -2.61
CA ILE A 120 15.95 2.41 -3.85
C ILE A 120 15.99 3.50 -4.91
N TYR A 121 17.19 3.80 -5.41
CA TYR A 121 17.42 4.90 -6.35
C TYR A 121 17.79 4.41 -7.75
N SER A 122 18.05 3.11 -7.91
CA SER A 122 18.40 2.47 -9.18
C SER A 122 18.02 0.99 -9.20
N ILE A 123 17.93 0.42 -10.40
CA ILE A 123 17.73 -1.02 -10.56
C ILE A 123 18.91 -1.80 -9.93
N GLN A 124 20.14 -1.29 -10.04
CA GLN A 124 21.29 -1.93 -9.40
C GLN A 124 21.13 -2.00 -7.88
N SER A 125 20.71 -0.90 -7.23
CA SER A 125 20.47 -0.91 -5.79
C SER A 125 19.38 -1.91 -5.36
N LEU A 126 18.38 -2.14 -6.22
CA LEU A 126 17.35 -3.17 -5.99
C LEU A 126 17.95 -4.58 -6.08
N ILE A 127 18.82 -4.82 -7.07
CA ILE A 127 19.53 -6.10 -7.24
C ILE A 127 20.45 -6.34 -6.04
N ASP A 128 21.19 -5.33 -5.58
CA ASP A 128 22.09 -5.47 -4.44
C ASP A 128 21.34 -5.77 -3.13
N LEU A 129 20.15 -5.16 -2.94
CA LEU A 129 19.22 -5.47 -1.84
C LEU A 129 18.64 -6.89 -1.93
N SER A 130 18.55 -7.42 -3.14
CA SER A 130 18.16 -8.81 -3.39
C SER A 130 19.31 -9.77 -3.10
N LEU A 131 20.55 -9.44 -3.43
CA LEU A 131 21.68 -10.36 -3.28
C LEU A 131 22.22 -10.46 -1.85
N ASN A 132 22.14 -9.40 -1.04
CA ASN A 132 22.65 -9.35 0.34
C ASN A 132 21.72 -10.04 1.37
N LYS A 133 21.45 -11.34 1.19
CA LYS A 133 20.65 -12.16 2.11
C LYS A 133 21.20 -12.18 3.54
#